data_AF-A0A946M438-F1
#
_entry.id   AF-A0A946M438-F1
#
_cell.length_a   1.000
_cell.length_b   1.000
_cell.length_c   1.000
_cell.angle_alpha   90.00
_cell.angle_beta   90.00
_cell.angle_gamma   90.00
#
_symmetry.space_group_name_H-M   'P 1'
#
loop_
_entity.id
_entity.type
_entity.pdbx_description
1 polymer ?
#
loop_
_entity_poly.entity_id
_entity_poly.type
_entity_poly.pdbx_seq_one_letter_code
_entity_poly.pdbx_strand_id
1 'polypeptide(L)'
;MKILDNINSLLGDDLKATVVAGSKLKIAASCFSIYAYEALKSELSKVESFEFIFTAPTFVPTEVTDKLRKERREFFIPKLNREHSLYG
;
A
#
# COMPACT_ATOMS: atom_id res chain seq x y z
N MET A 1 -10.03 30.77 1.25
CA MET A 1 -9.73 29.33 1.14
C MET A 1 -9.80 28.98 -0.34
N LYS A 2 -8.69 28.58 -0.96
CA LYS A 2 -8.68 28.21 -2.38
C LYS A 2 -9.08 26.74 -2.48
N ILE A 3 -10.15 26.44 -3.21
CA ILE A 3 -10.59 25.08 -3.48
C ILE A 3 -9.89 24.65 -4.77
N LEU A 4 -9.23 23.49 -4.73
CA LEU A 4 -8.50 22.92 -5.86
C LEU A 4 -9.38 21.87 -6.53
N ASP A 5 -9.47 21.94 -7.86
CA ASP A 5 -10.30 21.05 -8.68
C ASP A 5 -9.49 19.97 -9.42
N ASN A 6 -8.17 20.06 -9.42
CA ASN A 6 -7.27 19.23 -10.23
C ASN A 6 -7.60 19.23 -11.74
N ILE A 7 -8.28 20.28 -12.23
CA ILE A 7 -8.58 20.49 -13.65
C ILE A 7 -7.89 21.77 -14.13
N ASN A 8 -8.20 22.88 -13.49
CA ASN A 8 -7.58 24.19 -13.78
C ASN A 8 -6.47 24.51 -12.78
N SER A 9 -6.55 23.93 -11.59
CA SER A 9 -5.64 24.16 -10.49
C SER A 9 -5.19 22.83 -9.89
N LEU A 10 -3.93 22.48 -10.11
CA LEU A 10 -3.36 21.23 -9.64
C LEU A 10 -2.89 21.37 -8.20
N LEU A 11 -3.27 20.40 -7.36
CA LEU A 11 -2.77 20.29 -5.98
C LEU A 11 -1.24 20.16 -5.94
N GLY A 12 -0.64 19.46 -6.89
CA GLY A 12 0.80 19.28 -6.96
C GLY A 12 1.54 20.62 -7.08
N ASP A 13 1.09 21.51 -7.95
CA ASP A 13 1.74 22.81 -8.16
C ASP A 13 1.56 23.73 -6.95
N ASP A 14 0.39 23.68 -6.31
CA ASP A 14 0.13 24.44 -5.08
C ASP A 14 1.02 23.96 -3.93
N LEU A 15 1.22 22.63 -3.79
CA LEU A 15 2.15 22.04 -2.83
C LEU A 15 3.60 22.48 -3.11
N LYS A 16 4.02 22.54 -4.38
CA LYS A 16 5.38 23.00 -4.73
C LYS A 16 5.62 24.46 -4.36
N ALA A 17 4.61 25.31 -4.52
CA ALA A 17 4.70 26.73 -4.21
C ALA A 17 4.66 27.02 -2.69
N THR A 18 3.97 26.17 -1.92
CA THR A 18 3.73 26.39 -0.49
C THR A 18 4.70 25.65 0.43
N VAL A 19 5.22 24.49 0.02
CA VAL A 19 6.15 23.69 0.83
C VAL A 19 7.54 24.30 0.79
N VAL A 20 7.96 24.84 1.94
CA VAL A 20 9.30 25.40 2.16
C VAL A 20 10.16 24.47 3.01
N ALA A 21 11.48 24.67 2.97
CA ALA A 21 12.42 23.90 3.78
C ALA A 21 12.10 24.05 5.29
N GLY A 22 12.14 22.92 6.02
CA GLY A 22 11.77 22.89 7.45
C GLY A 22 10.26 22.85 7.73
N SER A 23 9.42 22.73 6.70
CA SER A 23 7.97 22.58 6.90
C SER A 23 7.64 21.26 7.59
N LYS A 24 6.56 21.25 8.39
CA LYS A 24 5.96 20.04 8.96
C LYS A 24 4.66 19.74 8.24
N LEU A 25 4.68 18.76 7.36
CA LEU A 25 3.56 18.45 6.47
C LEU A 25 2.74 17.27 7.05
N LYS A 26 1.43 17.47 7.19
CA LYS A 26 0.48 16.44 7.60
C LYS A 26 -0.60 16.29 6.54
N ILE A 27 -0.78 15.08 6.00
CA ILE A 27 -1.77 14.80 4.95
C ILE A 27 -2.69 13.68 5.42
N ALA A 28 -4.00 13.89 5.26
CA ALA A 28 -5.01 12.86 5.44
C ALA A 28 -5.72 12.63 4.09
N ALA A 29 -5.54 11.46 3.48
CA ALA A 29 -6.13 11.14 2.19
C ALA A 29 -6.41 9.63 2.04
N SER A 30 -7.29 9.28 1.11
CA SER A 30 -7.64 7.87 0.86
C SER A 30 -6.54 7.11 0.13
N CYS A 31 -5.77 7.79 -0.72
CA CYS A 31 -4.70 7.20 -1.50
C CYS A 31 -3.53 8.18 -1.69
N PHE A 32 -2.34 7.60 -1.87
CA PHE A 32 -1.14 8.33 -2.24
C PHE A 32 -0.27 7.43 -3.11
N SER A 33 -0.11 7.78 -4.38
CA SER A 33 0.63 6.94 -5.33
C SER A 33 2.12 7.19 -5.24
N ILE A 34 2.92 6.16 -5.55
CA ILE A 34 4.38 6.29 -5.61
C ILE A 34 4.82 7.31 -6.68
N TYR A 35 4.07 7.44 -7.77
CA TYR A 35 4.32 8.44 -8.81
C TYR A 35 4.07 9.87 -8.32
N ALA A 36 3.05 10.08 -7.49
CA ALA A 36 2.81 11.39 -6.86
C ALA A 36 3.96 11.77 -5.92
N TYR A 37 4.50 10.80 -5.18
CA TYR A 37 5.69 11.01 -4.37
C TYR A 37 6.91 11.37 -5.22
N GLU A 38 7.14 10.64 -6.32
CA GLU A 38 8.25 10.92 -7.25
C GLU A 38 8.16 12.34 -7.83
N ALA A 39 6.98 12.77 -8.26
CA ALA A 39 6.76 14.09 -8.84
C ALA A 39 6.97 15.27 -7.86
N LEU A 40 6.88 15.01 -6.55
CA LEU A 40 7.05 15.98 -5.46
C LEU A 40 8.30 15.70 -4.61
N LYS A 41 9.15 14.76 -5.03
CA LYS A 41 10.27 14.26 -4.24
C LYS A 41 11.22 15.38 -3.83
N SER A 42 11.46 16.34 -4.71
CA SER A 42 12.42 17.42 -4.46
C SER A 42 11.97 18.39 -3.37
N GLU A 43 10.67 18.57 -3.23
CA GLU A 43 10.00 19.45 -2.28
C GLU A 43 9.78 18.71 -0.97
N LEU A 44 9.26 17.48 -1.03
CA LEU A 44 9.06 16.62 0.13
C LEU A 44 10.37 16.22 0.82
N SER A 45 11.51 16.21 0.11
CA SER A 45 12.81 15.93 0.74
C SER A 45 13.33 17.09 1.60
N LYS A 46 12.75 18.30 1.48
CA LYS A 46 13.17 19.50 2.22
C LYS A 46 12.38 19.71 3.51
N VAL A 47 11.31 18.95 3.72
CA VAL A 47 10.44 19.06 4.90
C VAL A 47 11.12 18.44 6.12
N GLU A 48 10.86 18.98 7.31
CA GLU A 48 11.37 18.41 8.57
C GLU A 48 10.61 17.13 8.92
N SER A 49 9.30 17.12 8.70
CA SER A 49 8.46 15.94 8.92
C SER A 49 7.36 15.80 7.88
N PHE A 50 7.08 14.56 7.52
CA PHE A 50 5.97 14.17 6.64
C PHE A 50 5.13 13.10 7.34
N GLU A 51 3.94 13.48 7.80
CA GLU A 51 2.98 12.57 8.42
C GLU A 51 1.81 12.33 7.46
N PHE A 52 1.54 11.06 7.14
CA PHE A 52 0.44 10.69 6.26
C PHE A 52 -0.52 9.76 7.00
N ILE A 53 -1.81 10.07 6.95
CA ILE A 53 -2.90 9.25 7.49
C ILE A 53 -3.80 8.81 6.34
N PHE A 54 -3.96 7.50 6.20
CA PHE A 54 -4.95 6.94 5.29
C PHE A 54 -6.35 7.09 5.87
N THR A 55 -7.23 7.78 5.16
CA THR A 55 -8.64 7.95 5.58
C THR A 55 -9.55 6.84 5.06
N ALA A 56 -9.04 6.00 4.16
CA ALA A 56 -9.73 4.82 3.65
C ALA A 56 -8.97 3.55 4.08
N PRO A 57 -9.66 2.40 4.25
CA PRO A 57 -9.01 1.14 4.56
C PRO A 57 -8.03 0.74 3.45
N THR A 58 -6.74 0.66 3.79
CA THR A 58 -5.65 0.34 2.85
C THR A 58 -5.62 -1.11 2.41
N PHE A 59 -6.19 -2.02 3.20
CA PHE A 59 -6.28 -3.44 2.92
C PHE A 59 -7.71 -3.90 3.13
N VAL A 60 -8.54 -3.79 2.09
CA VAL A 60 -9.75 -4.59 2.01
C VAL A 60 -9.32 -5.91 1.35
N PRO A 61 -9.29 -7.05 2.08
CA PRO A 61 -8.83 -8.33 1.53
C PRO A 61 -9.60 -8.74 0.27
N THR A 62 -10.80 -8.19 0.09
CA THR A 62 -11.73 -8.50 -0.99
C THR A 62 -11.29 -8.03 -2.37
N GLU A 63 -10.43 -7.02 -2.50
CA GLU A 63 -10.08 -6.42 -3.79
C GLU A 63 -8.64 -6.71 -4.27
N VAL A 64 -7.71 -7.03 -3.36
CA VAL A 64 -6.29 -7.29 -3.69
C VAL A 64 -5.98 -8.79 -3.75
N THR A 65 -6.87 -9.64 -3.23
CA THR A 65 -6.81 -11.07 -3.50
C THR A 65 -7.87 -11.38 -4.55
N ASP A 66 -7.43 -11.51 -5.82
CA ASP A 66 -8.00 -12.57 -6.65
C ASP A 66 -8.16 -13.78 -5.74
N LYS A 67 -9.33 -14.42 -5.77
CA LYS A 67 -9.75 -15.52 -4.90
C LYS A 67 -8.87 -16.77 -5.03
N LEU A 68 -7.56 -16.63 -4.89
CA LEU A 68 -6.62 -17.68 -4.58
C LEU A 68 -6.94 -18.09 -3.16
N ARG A 69 -7.98 -18.93 -3.05
CA ARG A 69 -8.14 -19.85 -1.93
C ARG A 69 -6.74 -20.31 -1.58
N LYS A 70 -6.31 -20.07 -0.33
CA LYS A 70 -5.14 -20.75 0.22
C LYS A 70 -5.48 -22.24 0.23
N GLU A 71 -5.27 -22.91 -0.89
CA GLU A 71 -5.38 -24.35 -0.96
C GLU A 71 -4.30 -24.91 -0.07
N ARG A 72 -4.74 -25.60 0.97
CA ARG A 72 -3.87 -26.28 1.91
C ARG A 72 -3.17 -27.37 1.10
N ARG A 73 -1.84 -27.31 0.97
CA ARG A 73 -1.08 -28.40 0.33
C ARG A 73 -1.18 -29.63 1.22
N GLU A 74 -2.13 -30.50 0.92
CA GLU A 74 -2.25 -31.80 1.58
C GLU A 74 -1.20 -32.74 0.96
N PHE A 75 -0.22 -33.16 1.77
CA PHE A 75 0.72 -34.18 1.37
C PHE A 75 0.06 -35.54 1.56
N PHE A 76 -0.28 -36.21 0.45
CA PHE A 76 -0.69 -37.60 0.46
C PHE A 76 0.55 -38.48 0.73
N ILE A 77 0.55 -39.21 1.85
CA ILE A 77 1.59 -40.22 2.15
C ILE A 77 1.00 -41.59 1.81
N PRO A 78 1.39 -42.21 0.68
CA PRO A 78 0.93 -43.54 0.33
C PRO A 78 1.54 -44.55 1.32
N LYS A 79 0.69 -45.23 2.09
CA LYS A 79 1.11 -46.36 2.95
C LYS A 79 1.25 -47.61 2.09
N LEU A 80 2.22 -47.66 1.18
CA LEU A 80 2.34 -48.78 0.26
C LEU A 80 2.99 -50.04 0.88
N ASN A 81 3.61 -49.96 2.07
CA ASN A 81 4.35 -51.10 2.65
C ASN A 81 4.29 -51.17 4.20
N ARG A 82 3.14 -50.93 4.85
CA ARG A 82 3.05 -51.12 6.32
C ARG A 82 2.47 -52.47 6.77
N GLU A 83 2.28 -53.43 5.88
CA GLU A 83 1.83 -54.77 6.27
C GLU A 83 2.51 -55.83 5.40
N HIS A 84 3.67 -56.33 5.84
CA HIS A 84 4.12 -57.70 5.57
C HIS A 84 5.20 -58.07 6.59
N SER A 85 4.77 -58.65 7.72
CA SER A 85 5.43 -59.79 8.39
C SER A 85 4.83 -59.93 9.79
N LEU A 86 3.74 -60.68 9.88
CA LEU A 86 3.33 -61.38 11.10
C LEU A 86 2.56 -62.63 10.68
N TYR A 87 3.26 -63.61 10.12
CA TYR A 87 2.98 -65.03 10.32
C TYR A 87 4.32 -65.79 10.21
N GLY A 88 4.44 -66.88 10.97
CA GLY A 88 5.67 -67.60 11.28
C GLY A 88 6.38 -68.27 10.11
#